data_AF-A0A932VCP6-F1
#
_entry.id   AF-A0A932VCP6-F1
#
_cell.length_a   1.000
_cell.length_b   1.000
_cell.length_c   1.000
_cell.angle_alpha   90.00
_cell.angle_beta   90.00
_cell.angle_gamma   90.00
#
_symmetry.space_group_name_H-M   'P 1'
#
loop_
_entity.id
_entity.type
_entity.pdbx_description
1 polymer ?
#
loop_
_entity_poly.entity_id
_entity_poly.type
_entity_poly.pdbx_seq_one_letter_code
_entity_poly.pdbx_strand_id
1 'polypeptide(L)'
;MSFELKFTQEADTNLLTLEKDKGLEKRLKAVRKALGYLEVNPRHPGLNTHKYSSLVGENGEEVFEAYAENKTAAAYRIFWHYGPGKNVITIVAVTSHP
;
A
#
# COMPACT_ATOMS: atom_id res chain seq x y z
N MET A 1 -2.41 16.41 -9.24
CA MET A 1 -3.52 16.09 -8.31
C MET A 1 -2.94 15.19 -7.24
N SER A 2 -3.23 15.45 -5.96
CA SER A 2 -2.84 14.59 -4.86
C SER A 2 -4.04 13.77 -4.39
N PHE A 3 -3.79 12.54 -3.97
CA PHE A 3 -4.75 11.66 -3.32
C PHE A 3 -4.60 11.77 -1.80
N GLU A 4 -5.72 11.81 -1.10
CA GLU A 4 -5.77 11.54 0.34
C GLU A 4 -5.66 10.03 0.56
N LEU A 5 -4.72 9.59 1.41
CA LEU A 5 -4.66 8.19 1.81
C LEU A 5 -5.53 7.98 3.06
N LYS A 6 -6.44 7.02 2.95
CA LYS A 6 -7.16 6.45 4.10
C LYS A 6 -6.66 5.05 4.36
N PHE A 7 -6.65 4.65 5.62
CA PHE A 7 -6.19 3.34 6.03
C PHE A 7 -7.37 2.58 6.65
N THR A 8 -7.53 1.32 6.25
CA THR A 8 -8.37 0.39 7.00
C THR A 8 -7.73 0.09 8.35
N GLN A 9 -8.50 -0.50 9.27
CA GLN A 9 -7.97 -0.93 10.57
C GLN A 9 -6.82 -1.94 10.43
N GLU A 10 -6.89 -2.81 9.41
CA GLU A 10 -5.83 -3.77 9.11
C GLU A 10 -4.55 -3.06 8.66
N ALA A 11 -4.65 -2.16 7.68
CA ALA A 11 -3.50 -1.41 7.18
C ALA A 11 -2.85 -0.56 8.28
N ASP A 12 -3.64 0.08 9.14
CA ASP A 12 -3.14 0.85 10.28
C ASP A 12 -2.38 -0.05 11.28
N THR A 13 -2.97 -1.20 11.64
CA THR A 13 -2.32 -2.17 12.53
C THR A 13 -1.01 -2.71 11.92
N ASN A 14 -1.00 -3.00 10.62
CA ASN A 14 0.20 -3.44 9.93
C ASN A 14 1.31 -2.38 9.98
N LEU A 15 0.97 -1.13 9.66
CA LEU A 15 1.94 -0.03 9.65
C LEU A 15 2.48 0.25 11.06
N LEU A 16 1.61 0.28 12.08
CA LEU A 16 2.01 0.45 13.47
C LEU A 16 2.93 -0.67 13.96
N THR A 17 2.70 -1.90 13.52
CA THR A 17 3.57 -3.04 13.84
C THR A 17 4.93 -2.88 13.18
N LEU A 18 4.95 -2.50 11.89
CA LEU A 18 6.17 -2.23 11.14
C LEU A 18 6.99 -1.07 11.72
N GLU A 19 6.32 -0.05 12.25
CA GLU A 19 6.94 1.10 12.90
C GLU A 19 7.62 0.77 14.24
N LYS A 20 7.06 -0.19 14.98
CA LYS A 20 7.59 -0.60 16.29
C LYS A 20 8.82 -1.50 16.16
N ASP A 21 8.97 -2.22 15.05
CA ASP A 21 10.09 -3.12 14.84
C ASP A 21 11.33 -2.39 14.28
N LYS A 22 12.29 -2.11 15.17
CA LYS A 22 13.56 -1.46 14.80
C LYS A 22 14.38 -2.27 13.79
N GLY A 23 14.22 -3.59 13.73
CA GLY A 23 14.89 -4.46 12.75
C GLY A 23 14.36 -4.25 11.33
N LEU A 24 13.20 -3.60 11.18
CA LEU A 24 12.52 -3.41 9.89
C LEU A 24 12.59 -1.98 9.36
N GLU A 25 13.48 -1.14 9.89
CA GLU A 25 13.57 0.29 9.51
C GLU A 25 13.71 0.50 7.99
N LYS A 26 14.48 -0.36 7.31
CA LYS A 26 14.62 -0.30 5.84
C LYS A 26 13.28 -0.54 5.12
N ARG A 27 12.51 -1.52 5.60
CA ARG A 27 11.19 -1.87 5.06
C ARG A 27 10.19 -0.74 5.32
N LEU A 28 10.21 -0.18 6.53
CA LEU A 28 9.40 0.98 6.89
C LEU A 28 9.66 2.18 5.97
N LYS A 29 10.94 2.50 5.70
CA LYS A 29 11.31 3.57 4.76
C LYS A 29 10.78 3.30 3.35
N ALA A 30 10.86 2.05 2.88
CA ALA A 30 10.37 1.66 1.57
C ALA A 30 8.84 1.78 1.46
N VAL A 31 8.11 1.31 2.49
CA VAL A 31 6.65 1.45 2.59
C VAL A 31 6.23 2.91 2.59
N ARG A 32 6.84 3.75 3.45
CA ARG A 32 6.53 5.19 3.51
C ARG A 32 6.80 5.89 2.18
N LYS A 33 7.88 5.54 1.49
CA LYS A 33 8.19 6.06 0.16
C LYS A 33 7.12 5.67 -0.88
N ALA A 34 6.66 4.41 -0.85
CA ALA A 34 5.61 3.94 -1.74
C ALA A 34 4.26 4.61 -1.44
N LEU A 35 3.90 4.81 -0.17
CA LEU A 35 2.72 5.59 0.22
C LEU A 35 2.81 7.03 -0.31
N GLY A 36 3.95 7.70 -0.16
CA GLY A 36 4.16 9.04 -0.73
C GLY A 36 4.06 9.06 -2.26
N TYR A 37 4.43 7.99 -2.96
CA TYR A 37 4.16 7.88 -4.40
C TYR A 37 2.68 7.69 -4.69
N LEU A 38 1.94 6.91 -3.92
CA LEU A 38 0.49 6.75 -4.08
C LEU A 38 -0.25 8.08 -3.90
N GLU A 39 0.17 8.90 -2.95
CA GLU A 39 -0.38 10.25 -2.74
C GLU A 39 -0.26 11.15 -3.97
N VAL A 40 0.84 11.05 -4.73
CA VAL A 40 1.10 12.01 -5.82
C VAL A 40 0.90 11.44 -7.22
N ASN A 41 1.15 10.14 -7.39
CA ASN A 41 1.11 9.44 -8.66
C ASN A 41 0.99 7.92 -8.44
N PRO A 42 -0.23 7.36 -8.40
CA PRO A 42 -0.46 5.92 -8.21
C PRO A 42 0.09 5.04 -9.35
N ARG A 43 0.47 5.66 -10.48
CA ARG A 43 1.11 5.02 -11.63
C ARG A 43 2.62 5.23 -11.67
N HIS A 44 3.23 5.70 -10.57
CA HIS A 44 4.67 5.88 -10.50
C HIS A 44 5.39 4.55 -10.79
N PRO A 45 6.40 4.52 -11.68
CA PRO A 45 7.04 3.28 -12.13
C PRO A 45 7.69 2.48 -11.00
N GLY A 46 8.10 3.15 -9.92
CA GLY A 46 8.63 2.48 -8.73
C GLY A 46 7.61 1.59 -8.00
N LEU A 47 6.31 1.86 -8.16
CA LEU A 47 5.24 1.10 -7.50
C LEU A 47 4.94 -0.23 -8.20
N ASN A 48 5.24 -0.37 -9.50
CA ASN A 48 4.87 -1.57 -10.29
C ASN A 48 3.42 -2.02 -10.06
N THR A 49 2.52 -1.05 -9.97
CA THR A 49 1.11 -1.27 -9.63
C THR A 49 0.44 -2.19 -10.66
N HIS A 50 -0.28 -3.20 -10.18
CA HIS A 50 -1.16 -4.02 -11.02
C HIS A 50 -2.43 -4.41 -10.28
N LYS A 51 -3.48 -4.74 -11.03
CA LYS A 51 -4.74 -5.21 -10.45
C LYS A 51 -4.53 -6.55 -9.76
N TYR A 52 -5.01 -6.68 -8.52
CA TYR A 52 -4.95 -7.90 -7.74
C TYR A 52 -6.31 -8.60 -7.79
N SER A 53 -6.43 -9.62 -8.64
CA SER A 53 -7.72 -10.24 -8.97
C SER A 53 -8.33 -11.10 -7.87
N SER A 54 -7.55 -11.50 -6.88
CA SER A 54 -8.00 -12.40 -5.80
C SER A 54 -8.62 -11.67 -4.61
N LEU A 55 -8.64 -10.34 -4.63
CA LEU A 55 -9.25 -9.50 -3.59
C LEU A 55 -10.14 -8.45 -4.24
N VAL A 56 -11.25 -8.17 -3.58
CA VAL A 56 -12.19 -7.12 -3.96
C VAL A 56 -12.43 -6.27 -2.71
N GLY A 57 -12.55 -4.96 -2.89
CA GLY A 57 -12.90 -4.05 -1.80
C GLY A 57 -14.28 -4.37 -1.22
N GLU A 58 -14.55 -3.87 -0.02
CA GLU A 58 -15.78 -4.17 0.72
C GLU A 58 -17.06 -3.78 -0.04
N ASN A 59 -16.98 -2.82 -0.98
CA ASN A 59 -18.10 -2.40 -1.81
C ASN A 59 -17.95 -2.81 -3.28
N GLY A 60 -17.07 -3.76 -3.59
CA GLY A 60 -16.85 -4.23 -4.96
C GLY A 60 -15.70 -3.53 -5.69
N GLU A 61 -14.89 -2.73 -5.00
CA GLU A 61 -13.79 -1.97 -5.62
C GLU A 61 -12.70 -2.90 -6.17
N GLU A 62 -12.12 -2.53 -7.31
CA GLU A 62 -10.92 -3.19 -7.81
C GLU A 62 -9.74 -2.90 -6.89
N VAL A 63 -9.12 -3.94 -6.36
CA VAL A 63 -7.91 -3.82 -5.55
C VAL A 63 -6.68 -3.91 -6.43
N PHE A 64 -5.67 -3.13 -6.08
CA PHE A 64 -4.37 -3.08 -6.73
C PHE A 64 -3.28 -3.46 -5.73
N GLU A 65 -2.27 -4.16 -6.22
CA GLU A 65 -1.03 -4.42 -5.49
C GLU A 65 0.03 -3.42 -5.97
N ALA A 66 0.66 -2.72 -5.03
CA ALA A 66 1.83 -1.87 -5.26
C ALA A 66 3.04 -2.39 -4.48
N TYR A 67 4.22 -2.27 -5.09
CA TYR A 67 5.48 -2.73 -4.54
C TYR A 67 6.07 -1.65 -3.65
N ALA A 68 6.24 -1.94 -2.36
CA ALA A 68 7.09 -1.15 -1.49
C ALA A 68 8.56 -1.53 -1.69
N GLU A 69 8.82 -2.83 -1.86
CA GLU A 69 10.14 -3.38 -2.12
C GLU A 69 10.12 -4.31 -3.33
N ASN A 70 11.26 -4.49 -3.99
CA ASN A 70 11.41 -5.45 -5.08
C ASN A 70 12.68 -6.29 -4.88
N LYS A 71 12.71 -7.51 -5.44
CA LYS A 71 13.88 -8.41 -5.45
C LYS A 71 14.48 -8.70 -4.07
N THR A 72 13.63 -8.81 -3.04
CA THR A 72 14.02 -9.12 -1.65
C THR A 72 13.09 -10.19 -1.10
N ALA A 73 13.61 -11.10 -0.26
CA ALA A 73 12.77 -12.07 0.45
C ALA A 73 11.81 -11.35 1.42
N ALA A 74 10.54 -11.80 1.45
CA ALA A 74 9.46 -11.14 2.19
C ALA A 74 9.32 -9.65 1.85
N ALA A 75 9.42 -9.31 0.56
CA ALA A 75 9.25 -7.94 0.09
C ALA A 75 7.84 -7.43 0.43
N TYR A 76 7.78 -6.20 0.94
CA TYR A 76 6.51 -5.60 1.30
C TYR A 76 5.69 -5.18 0.08
N ARG A 77 4.37 -5.32 0.23
CA ARG A 77 3.32 -4.96 -0.72
C ARG A 77 2.30 -4.07 -0.01
N ILE A 78 1.73 -3.16 -0.79
CA ILE A 78 0.64 -2.29 -0.36
C ILE A 78 -0.56 -2.64 -1.23
N PHE A 79 -1.63 -3.11 -0.60
CA PHE A 79 -2.91 -3.36 -1.27
C PHE A 79 -3.79 -2.13 -1.10
N TRP A 80 -4.39 -1.65 -2.19
CA TRP A 80 -5.16 -0.41 -2.16
C TRP A 80 -6.22 -0.37 -3.25
N HIS A 81 -7.22 0.50 -3.09
CA HIS A 81 -8.21 0.81 -4.13
C HIS A 81 -8.53 2.31 -4.17
N TYR A 82 -9.15 2.75 -5.26
CA TYR A 82 -9.67 4.11 -5.36
C TYR A 82 -10.96 4.26 -4.55
N GLY A 83 -11.19 5.47 -4.04
CA GLY A 83 -12.38 5.81 -3.27
C GLY A 83 -12.20 5.67 -1.76
N PRO A 84 -13.26 5.87 -0.96
CA PRO A 84 -14.64 6.06 -1.44
C PRO A 84 -14.94 7.46 -2.00
N GLY A 85 -14.07 8.44 -1.74
CA GLY A 85 -14.20 9.82 -2.24
C GLY A 85 -13.46 10.08 -3.55
N LYS A 86 -13.71 11.25 -4.15
CA LYS A 86 -12.87 11.76 -5.25
C LYS A 86 -11.47 12.04 -4.71
N ASN A 87 -10.44 11.64 -5.45
CA ASN A 87 -9.05 11.78 -5.04
C ASN A 87 -8.74 11.13 -3.68
N VAL A 88 -9.39 10.01 -3.36
CA VAL A 88 -9.05 9.20 -2.20
C VAL A 88 -8.48 7.87 -2.68
N ILE A 89 -7.45 7.40 -1.99
CA ILE A 89 -6.95 6.04 -2.08
C ILE A 89 -7.12 5.41 -0.70
N THR A 90 -7.77 4.25 -0.66
CA THR A 90 -7.88 3.47 0.56
C THR A 90 -6.81 2.39 0.55
N ILE A 91 -5.93 2.40 1.54
CA ILE A 91 -4.93 1.38 1.82
C ILE A 91 -5.62 0.27 2.61
N VAL A 92 -5.66 -0.92 2.02
CA VAL A 92 -6.32 -2.12 2.55
C VAL A 92 -5.39 -2.89 3.48
N ALA A 93 -4.14 -3.09 3.08
CA ALA A 93 -3.14 -3.81 3.87
C ALA A 93 -1.71 -3.39 3.50
N VAL A 94 -0.79 -3.55 4.45
CA VAL A 94 0.65 -3.29 4.28
C VAL A 94 1.42 -4.48 4.84
N THR A 95 1.72 -5.47 4.01
CA THR A 95 2.26 -6.74 4.51
C THR A 95 3.38 -7.26 3.62
N SER A 96 4.22 -8.15 4.16
CA SER A 96 5.13 -8.94 3.33
C SER A 96 4.30 -9.78 2.36
N HIS A 97 4.76 -9.93 1.12
CA HIS A 97 4.14 -10.84 0.18
C HIS A 97 4.01 -12.24 0.82
N PRO A 98 2.81 -12.87 0.77
CA PRO A 98 2.58 -14.20 1.32
C PRO A 98 3.50 -15.28 0.75
#